data_AF-A0A6A4NP86-F1
#
_entry.id   AF-A0A6A4NP86-F1
#
_cell.length_a   1.000
_cell.length_b   1.000
_cell.length_c   1.000
_cell.angle_alpha   90.00
_cell.angle_beta   90.00
_cell.angle_gamma   90.00
#
_symmetry.space_group_name_H-M   'P 1'
#
loop_
_entity.id
_entity.type
_entity.pdbx_description
1 polymer ?
#
loop_
_entity_poly.entity_id
_entity_poly.type
_entity_poly.pdbx_seq_one_letter_code
_entity_poly.pdbx_strand_id
1 'polypeptide(L)'
;MMWISFNLIYSPNWGLIGRGGACCPYCFLNCVANAAAIAAAFGGGLPPGITGTNDRCTVLVANLNPDRIDEDKLFNLFSIYGNIVRIKLLRNKPDHALIQMGDGFQAELAVHFLKGAMLFGKQLDVNFSKFANIIQGPDTHEYVNSNLNRFNRNAAKNYRYCCSPTKMIHLSTLPQDITEEDIINLLEDHGTIVNSKVFEMNGKKQALALFETEEQATEALVCKHASSLAGSIIRISFSQLQNI
;
A
#
# COMPACT_ATOMS: atom_id res chain seq x y z
N MET A 1 -23.33 11.21 -42.78
CA MET A 1 -22.04 11.43 -42.08
C MET A 1 -22.25 12.57 -41.10
N MET A 2 -22.58 12.26 -39.86
CA MET A 2 -22.84 13.23 -38.81
C MET A 2 -21.92 12.91 -37.65
N TRP A 3 -21.07 13.88 -37.30
CA TRP A 3 -20.19 13.85 -36.14
C TRP A 3 -21.06 13.82 -34.88
N ILE A 4 -20.92 12.79 -34.05
CA ILE A 4 -21.55 12.73 -32.73
C ILE A 4 -20.52 13.20 -31.71
N SER A 5 -20.68 14.45 -31.27
CA SER A 5 -20.03 15.00 -30.09
C SER A 5 -20.49 14.21 -28.86
N PHE A 6 -19.56 13.54 -28.18
CA PHE A 6 -19.82 12.97 -26.86
C PHE A 6 -19.92 14.11 -25.84
N ASN A 7 -21.15 14.42 -25.43
CA ASN A 7 -21.42 15.27 -24.28
C ASN A 7 -20.88 14.57 -23.02
N LEU A 8 -19.92 15.23 -22.37
CA LEU A 8 -19.54 15.02 -20.98
C LEU A 8 -20.78 15.21 -20.10
N ILE A 9 -21.34 14.11 -19.60
CA ILE A 9 -22.28 14.17 -18.47
C ILE A 9 -21.42 14.29 -17.21
N TYR A 10 -20.98 15.52 -16.92
CA TYR A 10 -20.62 15.94 -15.58
C TYR A 10 -21.91 15.94 -14.75
N SER A 11 -22.06 15.00 -13.83
CA SER A 11 -23.15 15.05 -12.83
C SER A 11 -22.67 15.89 -11.64
N PRO A 12 -23.26 17.07 -11.37
CA PRO A 12 -22.75 18.03 -10.40
C PRO A 12 -23.31 17.77 -9.00
N ASN A 13 -23.16 16.55 -8.48
CA ASN A 13 -23.71 16.18 -7.17
C ASN A 13 -22.68 15.59 -6.20
N TRP A 14 -21.45 16.14 -6.21
CA TRP A 14 -20.59 16.14 -5.03
C TRP A 14 -21.05 17.28 -4.10
N GLY A 15 -22.23 17.10 -3.52
CA GLY A 15 -22.76 18.00 -2.50
C GLY A 15 -21.93 17.88 -1.23
N LEU A 16 -21.42 19.03 -0.77
CA LEU A 16 -20.92 19.26 0.57
C LEU A 16 -21.94 18.72 1.60
N ILE A 17 -21.66 17.57 2.22
CA ILE A 17 -22.26 17.22 3.49
C ILE A 17 -21.25 17.56 4.57
N GLY A 18 -21.24 18.84 4.93
CA GLY A 18 -20.62 19.28 6.17
C GLY A 18 -21.37 18.68 7.36
N ARG A 19 -20.67 17.87 8.16
CA ARG A 19 -20.91 17.79 9.59
C ARG A 19 -19.59 17.89 10.35
N GLY A 20 -19.30 19.12 10.78
CA GLY A 20 -18.68 19.44 12.07
C GLY A 20 -17.54 18.53 12.55
N GLY A 21 -16.45 18.46 11.79
CA GLY A 21 -15.14 18.08 12.29
C GLY A 21 -14.14 18.97 11.58
N ALA A 22 -13.29 19.68 12.33
CA ALA A 22 -12.28 20.55 11.75
C ALA A 22 -11.36 19.73 10.83
N CYS A 23 -11.63 19.76 9.52
CA CYS A 23 -10.71 19.23 8.53
C CYS A 23 -9.44 20.06 8.62
N CYS A 24 -8.32 19.39 8.91
CA CYS A 24 -7.01 20.00 8.85
C CYS A 24 -6.85 20.66 7.46
N PRO A 25 -6.39 21.91 7.34
CA PRO A 25 -6.29 22.61 6.06
C PRO A 25 -5.41 21.88 5.03
N TYR A 26 -4.51 20.99 5.47
CA TYR A 26 -3.74 20.08 4.61
C TYR A 26 -4.56 18.91 4.01
N CYS A 27 -5.69 18.52 4.62
CA CYS A 27 -6.57 17.48 4.11
C CYS A 27 -7.45 17.98 2.96
N PHE A 28 -7.85 19.26 2.97
CA PHE A 28 -8.75 19.82 1.95
C PHE A 28 -8.10 19.88 0.56
N LEU A 29 -6.82 20.23 0.47
CA LEU A 29 -6.10 20.29 -0.81
C LEU A 29 -5.77 18.90 -1.37
N ASN A 30 -5.45 17.93 -0.49
CA ASN A 30 -5.15 16.55 -0.88
C ASN A 30 -6.40 15.75 -1.30
N CYS A 31 -7.57 16.06 -0.72
CA CYS A 31 -8.83 15.38 -1.04
C CYS A 31 -9.24 15.59 -2.52
N VAL A 32 -9.03 16.79 -3.07
CA VAL A 32 -9.38 17.13 -4.46
C VAL A 32 -8.43 16.48 -5.48
N ALA A 33 -7.13 16.39 -5.16
CA ALA A 33 -6.15 15.72 -6.01
C ALA A 33 -6.34 14.19 -6.04
N ASN A 34 -6.75 13.59 -4.91
CA ASN A 34 -7.02 12.17 -4.83
C ASN A 34 -8.29 11.77 -5.59
N ALA A 35 -9.36 12.57 -5.57
CA ALA A 35 -10.59 12.27 -6.30
C ALA A 35 -10.36 12.11 -7.82
N ALA A 36 -9.55 12.98 -8.44
CA ALA A 36 -9.21 12.90 -9.86
C ALA A 36 -8.35 11.66 -10.18
N ALA A 37 -7.39 11.32 -9.30
CA ALA A 37 -6.55 10.15 -9.45
C ALA A 37 -7.34 8.84 -9.30
N ILE A 38 -8.29 8.79 -8.37
CA ILE A 38 -9.20 7.64 -8.16
C ILE A 38 -10.10 7.47 -9.39
N ALA A 39 -10.71 8.55 -9.88
CA ALA A 39 -11.53 8.51 -11.08
C ALA A 39 -10.74 8.02 -12.30
N ALA A 40 -9.50 8.50 -12.46
CA ALA A 40 -8.61 8.05 -13.54
C ALA A 40 -8.16 6.59 -13.37
N ALA A 41 -7.97 6.10 -12.14
CA ALA A 41 -7.54 4.75 -11.86
C ALA A 41 -8.65 3.73 -12.19
N PHE A 42 -9.89 4.00 -11.75
CA PHE A 42 -10.99 3.05 -11.75
C PHE A 42 -12.08 3.35 -12.80
N GLY A 43 -11.92 4.39 -13.62
CA GLY A 43 -12.79 4.61 -14.79
C GLY A 43 -14.27 4.85 -14.47
N GLY A 44 -14.58 5.32 -13.26
CA GLY A 44 -15.95 5.61 -12.81
C GLY A 44 -16.64 4.54 -11.98
N GLY A 45 -15.99 3.40 -11.68
CA GLY A 45 -16.54 2.35 -10.81
C GLY A 45 -15.50 1.81 -9.83
N LEU A 46 -15.73 2.00 -8.53
CA LEU A 46 -14.85 1.50 -7.47
C LEU A 46 -14.92 -0.05 -7.37
N PRO A 47 -13.87 -0.71 -6.85
CA PRO A 47 -13.91 -2.15 -6.58
C PRO A 47 -15.12 -2.51 -5.70
N PRO A 48 -15.74 -3.69 -5.89
CA PRO A 48 -16.82 -4.16 -5.04
C PRO A 48 -16.42 -4.16 -3.56
N GLY A 49 -17.18 -3.46 -2.72
CA GLY A 49 -16.88 -3.32 -1.29
C GLY A 49 -16.05 -2.09 -0.91
N ILE A 50 -15.71 -1.23 -1.88
CA ILE A 50 -15.11 0.09 -1.65
C ILE A 50 -16.13 1.17 -2.02
N THR A 51 -16.53 2.00 -1.06
CA THR A 51 -17.48 3.11 -1.28
C THR A 51 -16.77 4.43 -1.56
N GLY A 52 -15.54 4.60 -1.07
CA GLY A 52 -14.79 5.86 -1.16
C GLY A 52 -15.42 7.02 -0.40
N THR A 53 -16.38 6.73 0.48
CA THR A 53 -17.08 7.71 1.31
C THR A 53 -16.65 7.63 2.78
N ASN A 54 -15.61 6.86 3.08
CA ASN A 54 -15.17 6.68 4.45
C ASN A 54 -14.34 7.88 4.91
N ASP A 55 -14.75 8.51 6.01
CA ASP A 55 -14.02 9.62 6.62
C ASP A 55 -12.93 9.13 7.58
N ARG A 56 -12.92 7.84 7.95
CA ARG A 56 -11.94 7.26 8.86
C ARG A 56 -10.66 6.92 8.12
N CYS A 57 -9.60 7.69 8.38
CA CYS A 57 -8.27 7.43 7.84
C CYS A 57 -7.40 6.53 8.75
N THR A 58 -7.85 6.19 9.96
CA THR A 58 -7.09 5.34 10.88
C THR A 58 -7.58 3.89 10.86
N VAL A 59 -6.65 2.97 10.66
CA VAL A 59 -6.84 1.52 10.63
C VAL A 59 -6.28 0.91 11.92
N LEU A 60 -7.00 -0.05 12.49
CA LEU A 60 -6.55 -0.93 13.55
C LEU A 60 -6.16 -2.28 12.93
N VAL A 61 -4.93 -2.69 13.18
CA VAL A 61 -4.42 -4.01 12.82
C VAL A 61 -4.28 -4.82 14.10
N ALA A 62 -4.87 -6.00 14.13
CA ALA A 62 -4.84 -6.93 15.25
C ALA A 62 -4.29 -8.30 14.80
N ASN A 63 -4.02 -9.16 15.78
CA ASN A 63 -3.41 -10.47 15.58
C ASN A 63 -2.01 -10.40 14.95
N LEU A 64 -1.23 -9.38 15.30
CA LEU A 64 0.16 -9.25 14.87
C LEU A 64 1.08 -10.22 15.63
N ASN A 65 2.23 -10.50 15.05
CA ASN A 65 3.32 -11.20 15.73
C ASN A 65 4.30 -10.16 16.32
N PRO A 66 4.22 -9.85 17.63
CA PRO A 66 4.99 -8.75 18.23
C PRO A 66 6.50 -8.95 18.21
N ASP A 67 6.97 -10.20 18.09
CA ASP A 67 8.41 -10.52 18.10
C ASP A 67 9.07 -10.33 16.72
N ARG A 68 8.24 -10.23 15.66
CA ARG A 68 8.71 -10.16 14.27
C ARG A 68 8.32 -8.86 13.58
N ILE A 69 7.26 -8.19 14.05
CA ILE A 69 6.70 -6.97 13.49
C ILE A 69 7.26 -5.73 14.20
N ASP A 70 7.70 -4.78 13.40
CA ASP A 70 8.04 -3.40 13.80
C ASP A 70 7.21 -2.40 12.97
N GLU A 71 7.34 -1.12 13.31
CA GLU A 71 6.66 -0.03 12.61
C GLU A 71 7.04 0.04 11.12
N ASP A 72 8.30 -0.23 10.78
CA ASP A 72 8.79 -0.15 9.41
C ASP A 72 8.26 -1.30 8.53
N LYS A 73 8.13 -2.53 9.04
CA LYS A 73 7.48 -3.64 8.33
C LYS A 73 5.99 -3.36 8.09
N LEU A 74 5.30 -2.78 9.07
CA LEU A 74 3.92 -2.32 8.88
C LEU A 74 3.86 -1.20 7.84
N PHE A 75 4.78 -0.24 7.89
CA PHE A 75 4.88 0.80 6.88
C PHE A 75 5.06 0.18 5.48
N ASN A 76 5.97 -0.78 5.36
CA ASN A 76 6.28 -1.45 4.11
C ASN A 76 5.06 -2.13 3.48
N LEU A 77 4.26 -2.84 4.29
CA LEU A 77 3.03 -3.50 3.84
C LEU A 77 1.94 -2.49 3.47
N PHE A 78 1.63 -1.56 4.36
CA PHE A 78 0.48 -0.64 4.19
C PHE A 78 0.76 0.44 3.14
N SER A 79 2.03 0.78 2.88
CA SER A 79 2.42 1.79 1.89
C SER A 79 2.01 1.43 0.46
N ILE A 80 1.68 0.17 0.19
CA ILE A 80 1.18 -0.31 -1.11
C ILE A 80 -0.23 0.24 -1.38
N TYR A 81 -1.04 0.40 -0.33
CA TYR A 81 -2.46 0.75 -0.45
C TYR A 81 -2.72 2.25 -0.23
N GLY A 82 -1.77 2.96 0.37
CA GLY A 82 -1.86 4.39 0.56
C GLY A 82 -0.60 5.01 1.14
N ASN A 83 -0.62 6.34 1.28
CA ASN A 83 0.40 7.02 2.05
C ASN A 83 0.15 6.82 3.54
N ILE A 84 1.22 6.73 4.31
CA ILE A 84 1.13 6.56 5.76
C ILE A 84 1.58 7.86 6.42
N VAL A 85 0.75 8.34 7.34
CA VAL A 85 1.01 9.54 8.13
C VAL A 85 1.78 9.17 9.39
N ARG A 86 1.32 8.13 10.10
CA ARG A 86 1.91 7.69 11.37
C ARG A 86 1.48 6.28 11.75
N ILE A 87 2.35 5.59 12.49
CA ILE A 87 2.11 4.25 13.03
C ILE A 87 2.34 4.28 14.55
N LYS A 88 1.50 3.55 15.28
CA LYS A 88 1.60 3.37 16.73
C LYS A 88 1.40 1.92 17.11
N LEU A 89 2.42 1.28 17.66
CA LEU A 89 2.28 -0.03 18.29
C LEU A 89 1.68 0.13 19.69
N LEU A 90 0.69 -0.71 20.06
CA LEU A 90 0.03 -0.60 21.35
C LEU A 90 0.80 -1.37 22.41
N ARG A 91 1.49 -0.67 23.33
CA ARG A 91 2.23 -1.34 24.43
C ARG A 91 1.35 -2.21 25.34
N ASN A 92 0.11 -1.79 25.58
CA ASN A 92 -0.83 -2.56 26.40
C ASN A 92 -1.33 -3.84 25.69
N LYS A 93 -1.21 -3.89 24.36
CA LYS A 93 -1.66 -4.99 23.49
C LYS A 93 -0.68 -5.11 22.32
N PRO A 94 0.47 -5.77 22.50
CA PRO A 94 1.56 -5.75 21.53
C PRO A 94 1.21 -6.46 20.21
N ASP A 95 0.13 -7.23 20.19
CA ASP A 95 -0.51 -7.82 19.02
C ASP A 95 -1.41 -6.84 18.23
N HIS A 96 -1.49 -5.57 18.66
CA HIS A 96 -2.29 -4.53 18.02
C HIS A 96 -1.43 -3.31 17.60
N ALA A 97 -1.75 -2.75 16.44
CA ALA A 97 -1.16 -1.53 15.93
C ALA A 97 -2.24 -0.60 15.36
N LEU A 98 -2.02 0.71 15.48
CA LEU A 98 -2.81 1.73 14.81
C LEU A 98 -1.98 2.33 13.67
N ILE A 99 -2.58 2.43 12.49
CA ILE A 99 -1.96 2.99 11.30
C ILE A 99 -2.87 4.09 10.77
N GLN A 100 -2.35 5.31 10.69
CA GLN A 100 -3.07 6.42 10.09
C GLN A 100 -2.64 6.58 8.64
N MET A 101 -3.58 6.34 7.74
CA MET A 101 -3.43 6.51 6.30
C MET A 101 -3.60 7.99 5.91
N GLY A 102 -3.22 8.33 4.68
CA GLY A 102 -3.33 9.67 4.14
C GLY A 102 -4.78 10.15 4.02
N ASP A 103 -5.69 9.25 3.64
CA ASP A 103 -7.12 9.50 3.57
C ASP A 103 -7.94 8.24 3.90
N GLY A 104 -9.27 8.40 3.96
CA GLY A 104 -10.17 7.28 4.27
C GLY A 104 -10.38 6.29 3.12
N PHE A 105 -10.16 6.71 1.86
CA PHE A 105 -10.21 5.80 0.70
C PHE A 105 -9.04 4.80 0.74
N GLN A 106 -7.84 5.29 1.00
CA GLN A 106 -6.63 4.48 1.20
C GLN A 106 -6.78 3.53 2.40
N ALA A 107 -7.40 3.99 3.48
CA ALA A 107 -7.75 3.13 4.60
C ALA A 107 -8.73 2.02 4.19
N GLU A 108 -9.70 2.34 3.34
CA GLU A 108 -10.66 1.37 2.82
C GLU A 108 -10.00 0.32 1.93
N LEU A 109 -9.10 0.73 1.04
CA LEU A 109 -8.30 -0.20 0.22
C LEU A 109 -7.45 -1.12 1.10
N ALA A 110 -6.77 -0.57 2.11
CA ALA A 110 -5.94 -1.36 3.02
C ALA A 110 -6.77 -2.41 3.77
N VAL A 111 -7.92 -2.02 4.33
CA VAL A 111 -8.84 -2.95 5.01
C VAL A 111 -9.36 -4.02 4.05
N HIS A 112 -9.73 -3.64 2.83
CA HIS A 112 -10.30 -4.56 1.85
C HIS A 112 -9.30 -5.63 1.39
N PHE A 113 -8.05 -5.23 1.09
CA PHE A 113 -7.05 -6.14 0.53
C PHE A 113 -6.24 -6.92 1.56
N LEU A 114 -6.02 -6.37 2.76
CA LEU A 114 -5.17 -7.01 3.79
C LEU A 114 -5.94 -7.81 4.83
N LYS A 115 -7.27 -7.68 4.90
CA LYS A 115 -8.06 -8.44 5.88
C LYS A 115 -7.96 -9.94 5.59
N GLY A 116 -7.44 -10.68 6.56
CA GLY A 116 -7.22 -12.12 6.46
C GLY A 116 -5.90 -12.52 5.79
N ALA A 117 -5.04 -11.56 5.43
CA ALA A 117 -3.72 -11.86 4.87
C ALA A 117 -2.83 -12.58 5.90
N MET A 118 -2.05 -13.57 5.45
CA MET A 118 -1.10 -14.28 6.30
C MET A 118 0.25 -13.55 6.37
N LEU A 119 0.75 -13.36 7.59
CA LEU A 119 2.07 -12.78 7.86
C LEU A 119 2.66 -13.36 9.14
N PHE A 120 3.85 -13.95 9.07
CA PHE A 120 4.58 -14.53 10.21
C PHE A 120 3.75 -15.54 11.03
N GLY A 121 3.02 -16.41 10.34
CA GLY A 121 2.17 -17.47 10.89
C GLY A 121 0.81 -17.01 11.39
N LYS A 122 0.43 -15.75 11.18
CA LYS A 122 -0.84 -15.18 11.67
C LYS A 122 -1.66 -14.52 10.57
N GLN A 123 -2.98 -14.67 10.65
CA GLN A 123 -3.92 -13.92 9.82
C GLN A 123 -4.12 -12.53 10.40
N LEU A 124 -3.79 -11.51 9.61
CA LEU A 124 -3.99 -10.12 9.97
C LEU A 124 -5.48 -9.81 10.06
N ASP A 125 -5.91 -9.25 11.19
CA ASP A 125 -7.25 -8.69 11.32
C ASP A 125 -7.17 -7.17 11.16
N VAL A 126 -7.70 -6.67 10.04
CA VAL A 126 -7.60 -5.27 9.64
C VAL A 126 -9.00 -4.67 9.67
N ASN A 127 -9.21 -3.66 10.51
CA ASN A 127 -10.51 -2.98 10.66
C ASN A 127 -10.32 -1.47 10.81
N PHE A 128 -11.39 -0.71 10.61
CA PHE A 128 -11.35 0.73 10.90
C PHE A 128 -11.23 0.98 12.41
N SER A 129 -10.36 1.90 12.78
CA SER A 129 -10.21 2.30 14.16
C SER A 129 -11.40 3.15 14.62
N LYS A 130 -11.71 3.07 15.92
CA LYS A 130 -12.64 4.02 16.57
C LYS A 130 -12.03 5.41 16.70
N PHE A 131 -10.69 5.50 16.69
CA PHE A 131 -9.98 6.76 16.77
C PHE A 131 -9.87 7.39 15.39
N ALA A 132 -10.31 8.65 15.25
CA ALA A 132 -10.23 9.36 13.97
C ALA A 132 -8.76 9.65 13.58
N ASN A 133 -7.93 10.00 14.57
CA ASN A 133 -6.51 10.29 14.40
C ASN A 133 -5.70 9.65 15.52
N ILE A 134 -4.46 9.26 15.22
CA ILE A 134 -3.52 8.83 16.24
C ILE A 134 -2.89 10.09 16.87
N ILE A 135 -3.02 10.22 18.19
CA ILE A 135 -2.39 11.29 18.97
C ILE A 135 -0.88 11.06 18.98
N GLN A 136 -0.11 12.08 18.62
CA GLN A 136 1.35 12.05 18.65
C GLN A 136 1.85 11.74 20.07
N GLY A 137 2.85 10.87 20.17
CA GLY A 137 3.45 10.50 21.44
C GLY A 137 4.81 9.84 21.25
N PRO A 138 5.51 9.52 22.35
CA PRO A 138 6.83 8.88 22.29
C PRO A 138 6.82 7.52 21.58
N ASP A 139 5.64 6.91 21.46
CA ASP A 139 5.44 5.57 20.87
C ASP A 139 4.86 5.65 19.45
N THR A 140 4.90 6.83 18.82
CA THR A 140 4.39 7.04 17.47
C THR A 140 5.52 7.39 16.52
N HIS A 141 5.64 6.62 15.44
CA HIS A 141 6.56 6.91 14.35
C HIS A 141 5.82 7.68 13.24
N GLU A 142 6.39 8.82 12.83
CA GLU A 142 5.81 9.68 11.79
C GLU A 142 6.40 9.37 10.42
N TYR A 143 5.52 9.15 9.44
CA TYR A 143 5.87 8.82 8.06
C TYR A 143 5.33 9.84 7.05
N VAL A 144 4.66 10.90 7.49
CA VAL A 144 4.02 11.90 6.62
C VAL A 144 4.98 12.49 5.57
N ASN A 145 6.24 12.71 5.94
CA ASN A 145 7.29 13.26 5.06
C ASN A 145 8.20 12.17 4.46
N SER A 146 7.84 10.90 4.60
CA SER A 146 8.65 9.80 4.07
C SER A 146 8.68 9.83 2.54
N ASN A 147 9.88 9.79 1.98
CA ASN A 147 10.10 9.63 0.53
C ASN A 147 9.63 8.25 0.01
N LEU A 148 9.29 7.32 0.91
CA LEU A 148 8.79 6.01 0.57
C LEU A 148 7.28 6.00 0.31
N ASN A 149 6.56 7.08 0.64
CA ASN A 149 5.14 7.23 0.33
C ASN A 149 4.90 7.22 -1.19
N ARG A 150 4.12 6.24 -1.66
CA ARG A 150 3.97 5.90 -3.08
C ARG A 150 3.02 6.83 -3.81
N PHE A 151 2.01 7.37 -3.14
CA PHE A 151 0.89 8.07 -3.76
C PHE A 151 1.12 9.58 -3.89
N ASN A 152 2.27 10.10 -3.45
CA ASN A 152 2.67 11.49 -3.69
C ASN A 152 2.92 11.80 -5.17
N ARG A 153 3.23 10.78 -5.98
CA ARG A 153 3.47 10.90 -7.43
C ARG A 153 2.77 9.76 -8.16
N ASN A 154 2.14 10.03 -9.30
CA ASN A 154 1.47 9.03 -10.13
C ASN A 154 0.41 8.18 -9.38
N ALA A 155 -0.35 8.79 -8.46
CA ALA A 155 -1.34 8.10 -7.63
C ALA A 155 -2.29 7.20 -8.44
N ALA A 156 -2.80 7.67 -9.58
CA ALA A 156 -3.69 6.89 -10.45
C ALA A 156 -3.07 5.56 -10.93
N LYS A 157 -1.76 5.58 -11.25
CA LYS A 157 -1.03 4.38 -11.64
C LYS A 157 -0.90 3.42 -10.46
N ASN A 158 -0.57 3.93 -9.27
CA ASN A 158 -0.39 3.11 -8.08
C ASN A 158 -1.70 2.46 -7.62
N TYR A 159 -2.83 3.18 -7.68
CA TYR A 159 -4.15 2.62 -7.36
C TYR A 159 -4.51 1.42 -8.23
N ARG A 160 -4.08 1.39 -9.50
CA ARG A 160 -4.33 0.25 -10.41
C ARG A 160 -3.54 -1.01 -10.05
N TYR A 161 -2.42 -0.87 -9.33
CA TYR A 161 -1.60 -2.00 -8.90
C TYR A 161 -1.94 -2.51 -7.50
N CYS A 162 -2.82 -1.82 -6.76
CA CYS A 162 -3.34 -2.35 -5.50
C CYS A 162 -4.03 -3.69 -5.74
N CYS A 163 -3.65 -4.69 -4.94
CA CYS A 163 -4.23 -6.02 -4.97
C CYS A 163 -4.02 -6.69 -3.61
N SER A 164 -4.78 -7.76 -3.35
CA SER A 164 -4.51 -8.65 -2.22
C SER A 164 -3.09 -9.23 -2.33
N PRO A 165 -2.46 -9.59 -1.21
CA PRO A 165 -1.18 -10.28 -1.24
C PRO A 165 -1.22 -11.49 -2.19
N THR A 166 -0.19 -11.61 -3.03
CA THR A 166 -0.06 -12.70 -4.00
C THR A 166 1.26 -13.42 -3.78
N LYS A 167 1.42 -14.59 -4.40
CA LYS A 167 2.67 -15.35 -4.40
C LYS A 167 3.81 -14.66 -5.16
N MET A 168 3.50 -13.64 -5.96
CA MET A 168 4.46 -13.00 -6.84
C MET A 168 4.72 -11.56 -6.43
N ILE A 169 5.98 -11.21 -6.24
CA ILE A 169 6.41 -9.84 -5.97
C ILE A 169 7.13 -9.25 -7.18
N HIS A 170 6.92 -7.95 -7.38
CA HIS A 170 7.62 -7.12 -8.35
C HIS A 170 8.64 -6.25 -7.62
N LEU A 171 9.89 -6.34 -8.06
CA LEU A 171 10.99 -5.50 -7.59
C LEU A 171 11.34 -4.45 -8.64
N SER A 172 11.51 -3.22 -8.19
CA SER A 172 11.84 -2.06 -9.02
C SER A 172 12.88 -1.17 -8.35
N THR A 173 13.46 -0.25 -9.13
CA THR A 173 14.61 0.57 -8.71
C THR A 173 15.83 -0.33 -8.41
N LEU A 174 16.03 -1.34 -9.24
CA LEU A 174 17.18 -2.22 -9.15
C LEU A 174 18.41 -1.60 -9.84
N PRO A 175 19.62 -1.93 -9.40
CA PRO A 175 20.85 -1.47 -10.04
C PRO A 175 21.02 -2.11 -11.42
N GLN A 176 21.76 -1.47 -12.33
CA GLN A 176 21.85 -1.89 -13.74
C GLN A 176 22.67 -3.18 -13.93
N ASP A 177 23.53 -3.52 -12.99
CA ASP A 177 24.34 -4.72 -12.95
C ASP A 177 23.64 -5.88 -12.23
N ILE A 178 22.42 -5.69 -11.70
CA ILE A 178 21.72 -6.75 -10.95
C ILE A 178 21.55 -8.02 -11.80
N THR A 179 21.84 -9.15 -11.20
CA THR A 179 21.63 -10.48 -11.77
C THR A 179 20.43 -11.16 -11.12
N GLU A 180 19.98 -12.27 -11.71
CA GLU A 180 18.91 -13.07 -11.11
C GLU A 180 19.36 -13.74 -9.81
N GLU A 181 20.62 -14.17 -9.73
CA GLU A 181 21.22 -14.74 -8.52
C GLU A 181 21.19 -13.74 -7.36
N ASP A 182 21.46 -12.44 -7.60
CA ASP A 182 21.36 -11.42 -6.57
C ASP A 182 19.94 -11.26 -6.03
N ILE A 183 18.92 -11.43 -6.89
CA ILE A 183 17.51 -11.38 -6.47
C ILE A 183 17.15 -12.60 -5.64
N ILE A 184 17.65 -13.78 -6.01
CA ILE A 184 17.45 -15.01 -5.25
C ILE A 184 18.09 -14.88 -3.87
N ASN A 185 19.38 -14.52 -3.81
CA ASN A 185 20.13 -14.33 -2.56
C ASN A 185 19.51 -13.26 -1.65
N LEU A 186 18.89 -12.22 -2.24
CA LEU A 186 18.20 -11.19 -1.47
C LEU A 186 16.95 -11.73 -0.74
N LEU A 187 16.27 -12.69 -1.36
CA LEU A 187 14.90 -13.10 -1.01
C LEU A 187 14.82 -14.49 -0.37
N GLU A 188 15.84 -15.34 -0.52
CA GLU A 188 15.85 -16.74 -0.08
C GLU A 188 15.63 -16.92 1.43
N ASP A 189 16.06 -15.94 2.25
CA ASP A 189 15.85 -15.93 3.70
C ASP A 189 14.36 -15.94 4.11
N HIS A 190 13.46 -15.57 3.18
CA HIS A 190 12.03 -15.40 3.46
C HIS A 190 11.16 -16.50 2.87
N GLY A 191 11.75 -17.43 2.11
CA GLY A 191 11.02 -18.57 1.57
C GLY A 191 11.58 -19.09 0.26
N THR A 192 10.96 -20.16 -0.22
CA THR A 192 11.37 -20.83 -1.45
C THR A 192 10.88 -20.06 -2.68
N ILE A 193 11.84 -19.67 -3.52
CA ILE A 193 11.57 -19.01 -4.80
C ILE A 193 11.39 -20.09 -5.85
N VAL A 194 10.18 -20.17 -6.41
CA VAL A 194 9.80 -21.13 -7.46
C VAL A 194 10.33 -20.68 -8.81
N ASN A 195 10.29 -19.37 -9.08
CA ASN A 195 10.75 -18.80 -10.33
C ASN A 195 11.10 -17.33 -10.14
N SER A 196 12.13 -16.86 -10.83
CA SER A 196 12.52 -15.46 -10.87
C SER A 196 12.76 -15.02 -12.30
N LYS A 197 12.66 -13.71 -12.55
CA LYS A 197 12.96 -13.14 -13.86
C LYS A 197 13.39 -11.71 -13.70
N VAL A 198 14.62 -11.42 -14.11
CA VAL A 198 15.11 -10.05 -14.27
C VAL A 198 14.87 -9.60 -15.71
N PHE A 199 14.32 -8.40 -15.87
CA PHE A 199 14.05 -7.81 -17.17
C PHE A 199 14.23 -6.30 -17.13
N GLU A 200 14.33 -5.70 -18.30
CA GLU A 200 14.46 -4.25 -18.43
C GLU A 200 13.14 -3.66 -18.97
N MET A 201 12.65 -2.61 -18.32
CA MET A 201 11.47 -1.87 -18.77
C MET A 201 11.75 -0.38 -18.67
N ASN A 202 11.64 0.34 -19.79
CA ASN A 202 11.93 1.77 -19.90
C ASN A 202 13.35 2.14 -19.41
N GLY A 203 14.37 1.35 -19.76
CA GLY A 203 15.77 1.61 -19.38
C GLY A 203 16.09 1.32 -17.91
N LYS A 204 15.16 0.67 -17.17
CA LYS A 204 15.34 0.32 -15.76
C LYS A 204 15.20 -1.18 -15.57
N LYS A 205 16.17 -1.78 -14.88
CA LYS A 205 16.05 -3.16 -14.44
C LYS A 205 14.94 -3.32 -13.40
N GLN A 206 14.18 -4.38 -13.58
CA GLN A 206 13.08 -4.82 -12.74
C GLN A 206 13.17 -6.33 -12.59
N ALA A 207 12.55 -6.87 -11.56
CA ALA A 207 12.47 -8.30 -11.37
C ALA A 207 11.08 -8.72 -10.94
N LEU A 208 10.71 -9.95 -11.29
CA LEU A 208 9.60 -10.67 -10.72
C LEU A 208 10.16 -11.88 -9.97
N ALA A 209 9.64 -12.15 -8.79
CA ALA A 209 9.95 -13.34 -8.01
C ALA A 209 8.64 -14.00 -7.56
N LEU A 210 8.50 -15.29 -7.87
CA LEU A 210 7.38 -16.13 -7.50
C LEU A 210 7.79 -17.03 -6.34
N PHE A 211 7.09 -16.91 -5.23
CA PHE A 211 7.23 -17.78 -4.06
C PHE A 211 6.26 -18.96 -4.10
N GLU A 212 6.54 -19.97 -3.29
CA GLU A 212 5.66 -21.13 -3.13
C GLU A 212 4.32 -20.75 -2.47
N THR A 213 4.36 -19.83 -1.49
CA THR A 213 3.20 -19.36 -0.73
C THR A 213 3.07 -17.84 -0.73
N GLU A 214 1.84 -17.34 -0.52
CA GLU A 214 1.54 -15.90 -0.41
C GLU A 214 2.13 -15.29 0.86
N GLU A 215 2.23 -16.10 1.92
CA GLU A 215 2.85 -15.70 3.17
C GLU A 215 4.34 -15.39 2.97
N GLN A 216 5.11 -16.28 2.34
CA GLN A 216 6.53 -16.04 2.05
C GLN A 216 6.76 -14.78 1.20
N ALA A 217 5.92 -14.56 0.19
CA ALA A 217 5.96 -13.35 -0.62
C ALA A 217 5.67 -12.08 0.21
N THR A 218 4.71 -12.16 1.13
CA THR A 218 4.35 -11.07 2.03
C THR A 218 5.48 -10.80 3.03
N GLU A 219 6.08 -11.85 3.61
CA GLU A 219 7.24 -11.73 4.51
C GLU A 219 8.44 -11.08 3.82
N ALA A 220 8.76 -11.54 2.61
CA ALA A 220 9.84 -10.98 1.81
C ALA A 220 9.59 -9.50 1.50
N LEU A 221 8.35 -9.13 1.15
CA LEU A 221 7.97 -7.76 0.89
C LEU A 221 8.19 -6.88 2.13
N VAL A 222 7.66 -7.27 3.30
CA VAL A 222 7.75 -6.42 4.49
C VAL A 222 9.18 -6.28 5.00
N CYS A 223 10.01 -7.31 4.82
CA CYS A 223 11.39 -7.32 5.32
C CYS A 223 12.38 -6.62 4.38
N LYS A 224 12.19 -6.74 3.06
CA LYS A 224 13.17 -6.26 2.07
C LYS A 224 12.73 -4.96 1.38
N HIS A 225 11.46 -4.54 1.50
CA HIS A 225 11.05 -3.25 0.94
C HIS A 225 11.86 -2.09 1.56
N ALA A 226 12.29 -1.16 0.71
CA ALA A 226 13.11 0.00 1.07
C ALA A 226 14.50 -0.33 1.63
N SER A 227 14.97 -1.58 1.47
CA SER A 227 16.37 -1.93 1.73
C SER A 227 17.31 -1.40 0.64
N SER A 228 18.58 -1.25 0.98
CA SER A 228 19.62 -0.84 0.04
C SER A 228 20.25 -2.06 -0.61
N LEU A 229 20.28 -2.07 -1.94
CA LEU A 229 20.93 -3.09 -2.77
C LEU A 229 21.90 -2.39 -3.73
N ALA A 230 23.20 -2.60 -3.54
CA ALA A 230 24.27 -1.93 -4.29
C ALA A 230 24.08 -0.40 -4.41
N GLY A 231 23.67 0.25 -3.31
CA GLY A 231 23.44 1.70 -3.25
C GLY A 231 22.09 2.18 -3.80
N SER A 232 21.26 1.28 -4.34
CA SER A 232 19.89 1.58 -4.77
C SER A 232 18.86 1.17 -3.72
N ILE A 233 17.88 2.03 -3.44
CA ILE A 233 16.78 1.70 -2.54
C ILE A 233 15.70 0.95 -3.33
N ILE A 234 15.53 -0.33 -3.04
CA ILE A 234 14.63 -1.19 -3.80
C ILE A 234 13.17 -0.97 -3.40
N ARG A 235 12.28 -1.05 -4.39
CA ARG A 235 10.83 -0.97 -4.16
C ARG A 235 10.16 -2.27 -4.55
N ILE A 236 9.39 -2.83 -3.62
CA ILE A 236 8.72 -4.12 -3.77
C ILE A 236 7.21 -3.89 -3.72
N SER A 237 6.47 -4.53 -4.62
CA SER A 237 5.00 -4.52 -4.66
C SER A 237 4.49 -5.92 -4.97
N PHE A 238 3.23 -6.23 -4.64
CA PHE A 238 2.59 -7.43 -5.17
C PHE A 238 2.37 -7.31 -6.68
N SER A 239 2.51 -8.43 -7.37
CA SER A 239 2.20 -8.55 -8.79
C SER A 239 0.85 -9.25 -8.95
N GLN A 240 0.01 -8.71 -9.85
CA GLN A 240 -1.26 -9.33 -10.26
C GLN A 240 -1.04 -10.47 -11.26
N LEU A 241 0.20 -10.69 -11.72
CA LEU A 241 0.54 -11.81 -12.60
C LEU A 241 0.48 -13.12 -11.82
N GLN A 242 -0.10 -14.14 -12.46
CA GLN A 242 -0.22 -15.47 -11.86
C GLN A 242 0.98 -16.37 -12.19
N ASN A 243 1.67 -16.10 -13.31
CA ASN A 243 2.84 -16.85 -13.79
C ASN A 243 3.83 -15.90 -14.48
N ILE A 244 5.09 -16.32 -14.56
CA ILE A 244 6.22 -15.61 -15.20
C ILE A 244 6.40 -16.07 -16.65
#